data_AF-W5WMC9-F1
#
_entry.id   AF-W5WMC9-F1
#
_cell.length_a   1.000
_cell.length_b   1.000
_cell.length_c   1.000
_cell.angle_alpha   90.00
_cell.angle_beta   90.00
_cell.angle_gamma   90.00
#
_symmetry.space_group_name_H-M   'P 1'
#
loop_
_entity.id
_entity.type
_entity.pdbx_description
1 polymer ?
#
loop_
_entity_poly.entity_id
_entity_poly.type
_entity_poly.pdbx_seq_one_letter_code
_entity_poly.pdbx_strand_id
1 'polypeptide(L)'
;MRTSVLLVAATALTLVSGLPAIAAPTSQTWAADLSSSNPDSNNVLRAGGAVQVGGDEAHASTDRLGDRMGIMMFEPHQLASPANTVSATLDGTVPADSELAVDVRGQRADGQWTEWVESSSAGPAVLPEATATVQVRMMMTAPNGTTGPQARGLSLTATSTPAARAQSVARPLAARSYKVYATREGLVGGTTANGHKIKSRDHFVALPSGRALSPNGKTTYSVKVCAANGRCETAPVWDVGPWNTKDDYWNPSSTRQSWKDLAQGRPEAQAAYQNGYNGGKDQFGRKVANPAGIDLADGTFWDGLKLTDNSWVTVTYLWT
;
A
#
# COMPACT_ATOMS: atom_id res chain seq x y z
N MET A 1 -71.29 63.35 -8.52
CA MET A 1 -69.86 63.18 -8.83
C MET A 1 -69.43 61.85 -8.24
N ARG A 2 -69.06 60.88 -9.10
CA ARG A 2 -68.78 59.49 -8.71
C ARG A 2 -67.30 59.34 -8.34
N THR A 3 -67.04 58.80 -7.15
CA THR A 3 -65.70 58.57 -6.60
C THR A 3 -65.16 57.22 -7.08
N SER A 4 -64.04 57.23 -7.80
CA SER A 4 -63.36 56.04 -8.29
C SER A 4 -62.48 55.42 -7.21
N VAL A 5 -62.62 54.11 -6.98
CA VAL A 5 -61.73 53.29 -6.15
C VAL A 5 -60.69 52.65 -7.05
N LEU A 6 -59.40 52.93 -6.80
CA LEU A 6 -58.27 52.22 -7.43
C LEU A 6 -57.90 51.01 -6.56
N LEU A 7 -57.97 49.82 -7.15
CA LEU A 7 -57.46 48.58 -6.59
C LEU A 7 -56.01 48.39 -7.04
N VAL A 8 -55.06 48.37 -6.10
CA VAL A 8 -53.64 48.06 -6.37
C VAL A 8 -53.46 46.55 -6.21
N ALA A 9 -53.15 45.85 -7.30
CA ALA A 9 -52.76 44.45 -7.27
C ALA A 9 -51.26 44.34 -6.99
N ALA A 10 -50.88 43.73 -5.86
CA ALA A 10 -49.51 43.42 -5.53
C ALA A 10 -49.12 42.05 -6.10
N THR A 11 -48.23 42.03 -7.09
CA THR A 11 -47.59 40.81 -7.60
C THR A 11 -46.40 40.45 -6.73
N ALA A 12 -46.51 39.37 -5.95
CA ALA A 12 -45.39 38.80 -5.19
C ALA A 12 -44.50 37.99 -6.14
N LEU A 13 -43.27 38.44 -6.38
CA LEU A 13 -42.26 37.71 -7.14
C LEU A 13 -41.51 36.77 -6.18
N THR A 14 -41.81 35.47 -6.22
CA THR A 14 -41.07 34.46 -5.48
C THR A 14 -39.79 34.09 -6.23
N LEU A 15 -38.65 34.63 -5.78
CA LEU A 15 -37.32 34.19 -6.18
C LEU A 15 -37.05 32.80 -5.58
N VAL A 16 -37.27 31.75 -6.37
CA VAL A 16 -36.79 30.41 -6.02
C VAL A 16 -35.29 30.39 -6.27
N SER A 17 -34.49 30.59 -5.23
CA SER A 17 -33.06 30.35 -5.23
C SER A 17 -32.81 28.85 -5.47
N GLY A 18 -32.51 28.49 -6.73
CA GLY A 18 -32.11 27.13 -7.10
C GLY A 18 -30.87 26.74 -6.32
N LEU A 19 -30.98 25.69 -5.50
CA LEU A 19 -29.81 25.03 -4.93
C LEU A 19 -28.91 24.57 -6.10
N PRO A 20 -27.59 24.79 -6.06
CA PRO A 20 -26.71 24.31 -7.10
C PRO A 20 -26.87 22.79 -7.19
N ALA A 21 -27.19 22.29 -8.38
CA ALA A 21 -27.24 20.86 -8.65
C ALA A 21 -25.87 20.27 -8.31
N ILE A 22 -25.83 19.38 -7.31
CA ILE A 22 -24.64 18.61 -7.01
C ILE A 22 -24.40 17.72 -8.22
N ALA A 23 -23.36 18.01 -8.99
CA ALA A 23 -22.98 17.19 -10.13
C ALA A 23 -22.84 15.73 -9.68
N ALA A 24 -23.48 14.82 -10.42
CA ALA A 24 -23.36 13.39 -10.14
C ALA A 24 -21.88 12.99 -10.11
N PRO A 25 -21.46 12.10 -9.20
CA PRO A 25 -20.09 11.64 -9.16
C PRO A 25 -19.72 11.06 -10.53
N THR A 26 -18.65 11.58 -11.13
CA THR A 26 -18.10 11.06 -12.38
C THR A 26 -17.45 9.72 -12.08
N SER A 27 -18.03 8.63 -12.60
CA SER A 27 -17.45 7.30 -12.54
C SER A 27 -16.79 6.92 -13.86
N GLN A 28 -15.72 6.15 -13.79
CA GLN A 28 -14.95 5.69 -14.95
C GLN A 28 -14.61 4.24 -14.72
N THR A 29 -14.94 3.37 -15.66
CA THR A 29 -14.70 1.93 -15.53
C THR A 29 -13.81 1.46 -16.66
N TRP A 30 -12.82 0.63 -16.33
CA TRP A 30 -11.95 -0.01 -17.30
C TRP A 30 -11.62 -1.45 -16.87
N ALA A 31 -11.33 -2.30 -17.84
CA ALA A 31 -10.77 -3.62 -17.59
C ALA A 31 -9.24 -3.51 -17.55
N ALA A 32 -8.60 -4.08 -16.54
CA ALA A 32 -7.15 -4.21 -16.53
C ALA A 32 -6.72 -5.24 -17.59
N ASP A 33 -5.70 -4.90 -18.37
CA ASP A 33 -5.15 -5.82 -19.36
C ASP A 33 -4.39 -6.94 -18.64
N LEU A 34 -5.09 -8.06 -18.41
CA LEU A 34 -4.46 -9.20 -17.80
C LEU A 34 -3.29 -9.70 -18.62
N SER A 35 -3.12 -9.41 -19.92
CA SER A 35 -1.95 -9.84 -20.70
C SER A 35 -0.69 -8.98 -20.52
N SER A 36 -0.77 -7.89 -19.72
CA SER A 36 0.35 -6.97 -19.47
C SER A 36 1.67 -7.69 -19.14
N SER A 37 2.74 -7.26 -19.81
CA SER A 37 4.11 -7.74 -19.62
C SER A 37 4.98 -6.73 -18.86
N ASN A 38 4.36 -5.93 -17.99
CA ASN A 38 5.07 -4.91 -17.23
C ASN A 38 6.28 -5.54 -16.49
N PRO A 39 7.50 -5.00 -16.66
CA PRO A 39 8.73 -5.60 -16.17
C PRO A 39 8.87 -5.59 -14.64
N ASP A 40 8.02 -4.83 -13.95
CA ASP A 40 7.96 -4.82 -12.48
C ASP A 40 7.10 -5.98 -11.92
N SER A 41 6.50 -6.79 -12.79
CA SER A 41 5.85 -8.05 -12.40
C SER A 41 6.88 -9.12 -12.05
N ASN A 42 6.58 -9.95 -11.05
CA ASN A 42 7.45 -11.07 -10.66
C ASN A 42 6.62 -12.30 -10.23
N ASN A 43 7.17 -13.49 -10.49
CA ASN A 43 6.57 -14.77 -10.13
C ASN A 43 5.08 -14.89 -10.48
N VAL A 44 4.74 -14.59 -11.74
CA VAL A 44 3.38 -14.68 -12.29
C VAL A 44 3.33 -15.75 -13.38
N LEU A 45 2.36 -16.65 -13.31
CA LEU A 45 2.07 -17.65 -14.33
C LEU A 45 0.80 -17.30 -15.09
N ARG A 46 0.80 -17.55 -16.40
CA ARG A 46 -0.35 -17.39 -17.29
C ARG A 46 -0.75 -18.77 -17.81
N ALA A 47 -1.88 -19.28 -17.36
CA ALA A 47 -2.32 -20.63 -17.72
C ALA A 47 -3.85 -20.70 -17.81
N GLY A 48 -4.38 -21.36 -18.85
CA GLY A 48 -5.82 -21.63 -18.97
C GLY A 48 -6.71 -20.37 -18.99
N GLY A 49 -6.22 -19.27 -19.56
CA GLY A 49 -6.93 -17.99 -19.60
C GLY A 49 -6.99 -17.26 -18.25
N ALA A 50 -6.15 -17.66 -17.29
CA ALA A 50 -6.04 -17.01 -15.98
C ALA A 50 -4.59 -16.61 -15.68
N VAL A 51 -4.45 -15.60 -14.82
CA VAL A 51 -3.23 -15.19 -14.15
C VAL A 51 -3.19 -15.84 -12.78
N GLN A 52 -2.04 -16.39 -12.41
CA GLN A 52 -1.81 -17.09 -11.14
C GLN A 52 -0.46 -16.69 -10.55
N VAL A 53 -0.26 -16.93 -9.27
CA VAL A 53 1.10 -16.92 -8.69
C VAL A 53 1.93 -18.04 -9.30
N GLY A 54 3.18 -17.75 -9.62
CA GLY A 54 4.13 -18.70 -10.20
C GLY A 54 4.68 -19.69 -9.17
N GLY A 55 5.61 -20.54 -9.60
CA GLY A 55 6.14 -21.64 -8.80
C GLY A 55 7.35 -21.28 -7.93
N ASP A 56 7.94 -20.09 -8.10
CA ASP A 56 9.14 -19.73 -7.36
C ASP A 56 8.79 -19.40 -5.89
N GLU A 57 9.61 -19.89 -4.96
CA GLU A 57 9.46 -19.52 -3.54
C GLU A 57 9.87 -18.06 -3.34
N ALA A 58 9.02 -17.33 -2.60
CA ALA A 58 9.37 -16.01 -2.10
C ALA A 58 9.88 -16.18 -0.67
N HIS A 59 11.09 -15.69 -0.40
CA HIS A 59 11.66 -15.69 0.94
C HIS A 59 11.41 -14.32 1.56
N ALA A 60 10.14 -13.96 1.71
CA ALA A 60 9.78 -12.73 2.40
C ALA A 60 10.25 -12.81 3.86
N SER A 61 10.81 -11.72 4.38
CA SER A 61 11.29 -11.52 5.77
C SER A 61 10.25 -11.78 6.85
N THR A 62 8.99 -12.00 6.45
CA THR A 62 7.95 -12.53 7.34
C THR A 62 8.23 -13.93 7.87
N ASP A 63 9.27 -14.68 7.47
CA ASP A 63 9.52 -16.07 7.92
C ASP A 63 8.41 -17.06 7.49
N ARG A 64 7.71 -16.75 6.39
CA ARG A 64 6.77 -17.66 5.70
C ARG A 64 7.47 -18.42 4.57
N LEU A 65 8.54 -19.13 4.91
CA LEU A 65 9.39 -19.85 3.95
C LEU A 65 8.65 -20.94 3.14
N GLY A 66 7.40 -21.28 3.48
CA GLY A 66 6.56 -22.25 2.77
C GLY A 66 5.49 -21.62 1.86
N ASP A 67 5.48 -20.30 1.71
CA ASP A 67 4.57 -19.58 0.82
C ASP A 67 5.29 -19.11 -0.44
N ARG A 68 4.53 -19.08 -1.53
CA ARG A 68 4.90 -18.42 -2.78
C ARG A 68 4.16 -17.09 -2.89
N MET A 69 4.88 -16.05 -3.30
CA MET A 69 4.34 -14.72 -3.57
C MET A 69 4.63 -14.32 -5.01
N GLY A 70 3.66 -13.67 -5.66
CA GLY A 70 3.84 -13.07 -6.97
C GLY A 70 3.15 -11.71 -7.04
N ILE A 71 3.70 -10.83 -7.87
CA ILE A 71 3.13 -9.51 -8.14
C ILE A 71 2.91 -9.39 -9.63
N MET A 72 1.66 -9.16 -10.03
CA MET A 72 1.36 -8.68 -11.37
C MET A 72 1.20 -7.16 -11.32
N MET A 73 2.13 -6.45 -11.96
CA MET A 73 2.05 -5.00 -12.13
C MET A 73 1.29 -4.68 -13.42
N PHE A 74 0.42 -3.68 -13.38
CA PHE A 74 -0.22 -3.14 -14.58
C PHE A 74 0.43 -1.82 -14.99
N GLU A 75 0.31 -1.48 -16.28
CA GLU A 75 0.72 -0.17 -16.77
C GLU A 75 -0.09 0.96 -16.08
N PRO A 76 0.51 2.14 -15.87
CA PRO A 76 -0.24 3.31 -15.42
C PRO A 76 -1.43 3.60 -16.33
N HIS A 77 -2.59 3.83 -15.72
CA HIS A 77 -3.83 4.15 -16.39
C HIS A 77 -4.18 5.63 -16.23
N GLN A 78 -4.43 6.31 -17.34
CA GLN A 78 -4.81 7.71 -17.38
C GLN A 78 -6.33 7.82 -17.30
N LEU A 79 -6.80 8.54 -16.28
CA LEU A 79 -8.21 8.75 -16.01
C LEU A 79 -8.74 9.94 -16.80
N ALA A 80 -9.95 9.81 -17.35
CA ALA A 80 -10.64 10.87 -18.08
C ALA A 80 -10.92 12.12 -17.21
N SER A 81 -11.00 11.93 -15.89
CA SER A 81 -11.05 13.00 -14.90
C SER A 81 -10.36 12.57 -13.60
N PRO A 82 -9.79 13.48 -12.81
CA PRO A 82 -9.15 13.10 -11.55
C PRO A 82 -10.09 12.36 -10.59
N ALA A 83 -9.58 11.34 -9.91
CA ALA A 83 -10.31 10.53 -8.93
C ALA A 83 -9.41 10.16 -7.75
N ASN A 84 -10.01 9.87 -6.60
CA ASN A 84 -9.29 9.44 -5.40
C ASN A 84 -9.82 8.12 -4.82
N THR A 85 -10.83 7.51 -5.42
CA THR A 85 -11.44 6.28 -4.92
C THR A 85 -11.53 5.28 -6.06
N VAL A 86 -10.95 4.09 -5.87
CA VAL A 86 -10.94 3.03 -6.89
C VAL A 86 -11.43 1.72 -6.28
N SER A 87 -12.50 1.18 -6.83
CA SER A 87 -12.99 -0.16 -6.49
C SER A 87 -12.55 -1.18 -7.54
N ALA A 88 -12.16 -2.37 -7.09
CA ALA A 88 -11.79 -3.50 -7.92
C ALA A 88 -12.83 -4.63 -7.83
N THR A 89 -13.21 -5.15 -8.99
CA THR A 89 -14.03 -6.36 -9.13
C THR A 89 -13.21 -7.42 -9.84
N LEU A 90 -12.89 -8.49 -9.11
CA LEU A 90 -12.14 -9.63 -9.62
C LEU A 90 -13.10 -10.70 -10.15
N ASP A 91 -12.85 -11.18 -11.37
CA ASP A 91 -13.37 -12.46 -11.85
C ASP A 91 -12.26 -13.51 -11.66
N GLY A 92 -12.50 -14.50 -10.81
CA GLY A 92 -11.46 -15.43 -10.40
C GLY A 92 -11.82 -16.31 -9.21
N THR A 93 -10.85 -17.10 -8.77
CA THR A 93 -10.95 -17.95 -7.58
C THR A 93 -9.78 -17.69 -6.64
N VAL A 94 -10.07 -17.56 -5.35
CA VAL A 94 -9.05 -17.47 -4.30
C VAL A 94 -9.29 -18.64 -3.35
N PRO A 95 -8.46 -19.70 -3.41
CA PRO A 95 -8.57 -20.83 -2.49
C PRO A 95 -8.38 -20.42 -1.03
N ALA A 96 -8.79 -21.28 -0.11
CA ALA A 96 -8.46 -21.13 1.30
C ALA A 96 -6.94 -21.01 1.49
N ASP A 97 -6.53 -20.28 2.53
CA ASP A 97 -5.13 -20.03 2.89
C ASP A 97 -4.28 -19.32 1.81
N SER A 98 -4.92 -18.82 0.75
CA SER A 98 -4.32 -17.99 -0.29
C SER A 98 -4.88 -16.58 -0.25
N GLU A 99 -4.15 -15.62 -0.81
CA GLU A 99 -4.59 -14.23 -0.91
C GLU A 99 -4.39 -13.69 -2.32
N LEU A 100 -5.33 -12.86 -2.78
CA LEU A 100 -5.15 -11.99 -3.94
C LEU A 100 -5.62 -10.59 -3.55
N ALA A 101 -4.66 -9.71 -3.28
CA ALA A 101 -4.90 -8.30 -2.98
C ALA A 101 -4.78 -7.47 -4.26
N VAL A 102 -5.77 -6.61 -4.52
CA VAL A 102 -5.70 -5.61 -5.59
C VAL A 102 -5.36 -4.27 -4.97
N ASP A 103 -4.13 -3.80 -5.22
CA ASP A 103 -3.67 -2.52 -4.68
C ASP A 103 -3.66 -1.44 -5.76
N VAL A 104 -3.99 -0.23 -5.35
CA VAL A 104 -4.03 0.97 -6.19
C VAL A 104 -3.11 2.03 -5.60
N ARG A 105 -2.37 2.74 -6.46
CA ARG A 105 -1.67 3.97 -6.10
C ARG A 105 -1.97 5.06 -7.11
N GLY A 106 -1.89 6.31 -6.68
CA GLY A 106 -2.04 7.49 -7.54
C GLY A 106 -0.73 8.22 -7.76
N GLN A 107 -0.57 8.83 -8.94
CA GLN A 107 0.54 9.73 -9.18
C GLN A 107 0.18 11.12 -8.65
N ARG A 108 1.04 11.67 -7.80
CA ARG A 108 0.91 12.99 -7.23
C ARG A 108 1.32 14.07 -8.24
N ALA A 109 0.97 15.32 -7.96
CA ALA A 109 1.33 16.46 -8.81
C ALA A 109 2.84 16.68 -8.94
N ASP A 110 3.63 16.25 -7.95
CA ASP A 110 5.10 16.28 -7.96
C ASP A 110 5.74 15.10 -8.72
N GLY A 111 4.91 14.23 -9.31
CA GLY A 111 5.34 13.04 -10.05
C GLY A 111 5.64 11.82 -9.18
N GLN A 112 5.64 11.95 -7.85
CA GLN A 112 5.79 10.84 -6.92
C GLN A 112 4.54 9.97 -6.88
N TRP A 113 4.68 8.75 -6.40
CA TRP A 113 3.54 7.87 -6.17
C TRP A 113 3.04 7.99 -4.73
N THR A 114 1.73 7.95 -4.54
CA THR A 114 1.16 7.64 -3.21
C THR A 114 1.54 6.21 -2.82
N GLU A 115 1.37 5.86 -1.55
CA GLU A 115 1.40 4.46 -1.14
C GLU A 115 0.39 3.62 -1.92
N TRP A 116 0.67 2.32 -1.99
CA TRP A 116 -0.31 1.33 -2.40
C TRP A 116 -1.44 1.26 -1.36
N VAL A 117 -2.68 1.20 -1.83
CA VAL A 117 -3.89 1.09 -1.02
C VAL A 117 -4.73 -0.04 -1.57
N GLU A 118 -5.08 -1.00 -0.72
CA GLU A 118 -5.86 -2.17 -1.11
C GLU A 118 -7.32 -1.77 -1.40
N SER A 119 -7.86 -2.24 -2.52
CA SER A 119 -9.30 -2.32 -2.76
C SER A 119 -9.76 -3.72 -2.37
N SER A 120 -10.60 -3.82 -1.34
CA SER A 120 -11.02 -5.10 -0.78
C SER A 120 -12.54 -5.20 -0.64
N SER A 121 -13.02 -6.33 -0.13
CA SER A 121 -14.42 -6.52 0.23
C SER A 121 -14.90 -5.56 1.32
N ALA A 122 -13.98 -4.99 2.12
CA ALA A 122 -14.31 -4.00 3.14
C ALA A 122 -14.52 -2.58 2.56
N GLY A 123 -14.09 -2.34 1.32
CA GLY A 123 -14.28 -1.06 0.65
C GLY A 123 -13.26 -0.77 -0.46
N PRO A 124 -13.50 0.30 -1.24
CA PRO A 124 -12.59 0.71 -2.29
C PRO A 124 -11.26 1.23 -1.72
N ALA A 125 -10.23 1.23 -2.55
CA ALA A 125 -8.99 1.94 -2.28
C ALA A 125 -9.26 3.46 -2.27
N VAL A 126 -9.00 4.14 -1.15
CA VAL A 126 -9.13 5.59 -1.03
C VAL A 126 -7.73 6.21 -0.97
N LEU A 127 -7.37 6.93 -2.03
CA LEU A 127 -6.11 7.64 -2.17
C LEU A 127 -6.16 8.98 -1.40
N PRO A 128 -5.01 9.47 -0.90
CA PRO A 128 -4.93 10.70 -0.12
C PRO A 128 -5.19 11.99 -0.90
N GLU A 129 -5.28 11.91 -2.24
CA GLU A 129 -5.62 13.03 -3.11
C GLU A 129 -6.23 12.53 -4.42
N ALA A 130 -6.95 13.42 -5.11
CA ALA A 130 -7.43 13.13 -6.46
C ALA A 130 -6.25 13.13 -7.44
N THR A 131 -6.15 12.09 -8.26
CA THR A 131 -5.10 11.95 -9.28
C THR A 131 -5.70 11.70 -10.66
N ALA A 132 -5.01 12.14 -11.71
CA ALA A 132 -5.33 11.81 -13.09
C ALA A 132 -4.68 10.50 -13.57
N THR A 133 -3.72 9.95 -12.83
CA THR A 133 -3.00 8.74 -13.21
C THR A 133 -2.98 7.78 -12.02
N VAL A 134 -3.52 6.58 -12.23
CA VAL A 134 -3.47 5.50 -11.25
C VAL A 134 -2.61 4.35 -11.76
N GLN A 135 -2.03 3.59 -10.85
CA GLN A 135 -1.44 2.30 -11.17
C GLN A 135 -2.03 1.24 -10.26
N VAL A 136 -2.17 0.04 -10.78
CA VAL A 136 -2.73 -1.11 -10.08
C VAL A 136 -1.72 -2.23 -10.06
N ARG A 137 -1.76 -3.05 -9.01
CA ARG A 137 -1.10 -4.35 -8.96
C ARG A 137 -2.01 -5.41 -8.35
N MET A 138 -1.81 -6.66 -8.72
CA MET A 138 -2.29 -7.82 -7.97
C MET A 138 -1.14 -8.43 -7.20
N MET A 139 -1.24 -8.50 -5.87
CA MET A 139 -0.32 -9.25 -5.02
C MET A 139 -0.99 -10.57 -4.67
N MET A 140 -0.34 -11.68 -5.02
CA MET A 140 -0.87 -13.03 -4.85
C MET A 140 0.03 -13.79 -3.89
N THR A 141 -0.56 -14.47 -2.92
CA THR A 141 0.15 -15.41 -2.04
C THR A 141 -0.59 -16.74 -1.99
N ALA A 142 0.17 -17.83 -1.89
CA ALA A 142 -0.39 -19.17 -1.73
C ALA A 142 0.62 -20.06 -0.99
N PRO A 143 0.17 -21.12 -0.30
CA PRO A 143 1.08 -22.15 0.18
C PRO A 143 1.74 -22.90 -0.97
N ASN A 144 2.99 -23.33 -0.79
CA ASN A 144 3.72 -24.12 -1.78
C ASN A 144 2.99 -25.44 -2.11
N GLY A 145 3.04 -25.86 -3.37
CA GLY A 145 2.38 -27.07 -3.86
C GLY A 145 0.85 -26.96 -4.04
N THR A 146 0.24 -25.82 -3.76
CA THR A 146 -1.19 -25.57 -4.00
C THR A 146 -1.42 -24.83 -5.32
N THR A 147 -2.64 -24.87 -5.87
CA THR A 147 -3.00 -24.15 -7.11
C THR A 147 -2.93 -22.62 -6.96
N GLY A 148 -3.14 -22.08 -5.76
CA GLY A 148 -3.13 -20.64 -5.47
C GLY A 148 -4.28 -19.85 -6.15
N PRO A 149 -4.27 -18.52 -6.01
CA PRO A 149 -5.29 -17.65 -6.61
C PRO A 149 -5.23 -17.66 -8.14
N GLN A 150 -6.40 -17.51 -8.77
CA GLN A 150 -6.55 -17.38 -10.21
C GLN A 150 -7.38 -16.15 -10.55
N ALA A 151 -6.87 -15.27 -11.39
CA ALA A 151 -7.59 -14.11 -11.92
C ALA A 151 -7.86 -14.29 -13.42
N ARG A 152 -9.13 -14.25 -13.82
CA ARG A 152 -9.60 -14.32 -15.22
C ARG A 152 -10.02 -12.96 -15.76
N GLY A 153 -10.37 -12.03 -14.88
CA GLY A 153 -10.66 -10.65 -15.22
C GLY A 153 -10.50 -9.73 -14.01
N LEU A 154 -10.17 -8.47 -14.28
CA LEU A 154 -10.13 -7.42 -13.27
C LEU A 154 -10.78 -6.17 -13.86
N SER A 155 -11.92 -5.77 -13.29
CA SER A 155 -12.60 -4.52 -13.62
C SER A 155 -12.37 -3.51 -12.51
N LEU A 156 -12.00 -2.29 -12.89
CA LEU A 156 -11.69 -1.20 -11.98
C LEU A 156 -12.66 -0.07 -12.23
N THR A 157 -13.16 0.55 -11.16
CA THR A 157 -14.02 1.74 -11.25
C THR A 157 -13.47 2.85 -10.38
N ALA A 158 -13.11 3.96 -11.01
CA ALA A 158 -12.64 5.17 -10.34
C ALA A 158 -13.81 6.14 -10.13
N THR A 159 -13.88 6.75 -8.96
CA THR A 159 -14.84 7.79 -8.59
C THR A 159 -14.16 8.90 -7.80
N SER A 160 -14.74 10.10 -7.91
CA SER A 160 -14.35 11.26 -7.09
C SER A 160 -15.32 11.40 -5.92
N THR A 161 -14.83 11.25 -4.70
CA THR A 161 -15.60 11.53 -3.47
C THR A 161 -15.33 12.94 -2.96
N PRO A 162 -16.25 13.61 -2.24
CA PRO A 162 -16.03 15.00 -1.78
C PRO A 162 -14.77 15.23 -0.93
N ALA A 163 -14.26 14.20 -0.25
CA ALA A 163 -12.97 14.24 0.44
C ALA A 163 -11.80 14.59 -0.50
N ALA A 164 -11.92 14.23 -1.79
CA ALA A 164 -10.93 14.49 -2.84
C ALA A 164 -10.74 15.99 -3.16
N ARG A 165 -11.78 16.80 -2.91
CA ARG A 165 -11.80 18.22 -3.33
C ARG A 165 -11.12 19.16 -2.32
N ALA A 166 -10.94 18.71 -1.07
CA ALA A 166 -10.41 19.54 0.02
C ALA A 166 -8.89 19.39 0.23
N GLN A 167 -8.24 18.41 -0.40
CA GLN A 167 -6.85 18.04 -0.13
C GLN A 167 -5.84 18.59 -1.17
N SER A 168 -6.31 19.27 -2.23
CA SER A 168 -5.49 19.78 -3.34
C SER A 168 -4.55 20.96 -2.99
N VAL A 169 -4.39 21.30 -1.71
CA VAL A 169 -3.49 22.38 -1.24
C VAL A 169 -2.61 21.93 -0.06
N ALA A 170 -2.49 20.62 0.20
CA ALA A 170 -1.63 20.14 1.28
C ALA A 170 -0.15 20.38 0.94
N ARG A 171 0.55 21.17 1.76
CA ARG A 171 2.02 21.26 1.75
C ARG A 171 2.62 19.84 1.86
N PRO A 172 3.82 19.58 1.32
CA PRO A 172 4.49 18.30 1.54
C PRO A 172 4.54 18.05 3.04
N LEU A 173 3.95 16.94 3.49
CA LEU A 173 4.08 16.52 4.87
C LEU A 173 5.56 16.27 5.13
N ALA A 174 6.05 16.69 6.29
CA ALA A 174 7.40 16.34 6.69
C ALA A 174 7.47 14.82 6.84
N ALA A 175 8.48 14.21 6.22
CA ALA A 175 8.69 12.77 6.31
C ALA A 175 8.68 12.33 7.79
N ARG A 176 7.79 11.37 8.10
CA ARG A 176 7.62 10.88 9.47
C ARG A 176 8.83 10.10 9.90
N SER A 177 9.15 10.14 11.20
CA SER A 177 10.28 9.42 11.76
C SER A 177 9.91 8.72 13.07
N TYR A 178 10.30 7.46 13.21
CA TYR A 178 10.00 6.65 14.39
C TYR A 178 11.20 5.82 14.85
N LYS A 179 11.31 5.60 16.16
CA LYS A 179 12.30 4.69 16.75
C LYS A 179 11.75 3.27 16.70
N VAL A 180 12.40 2.38 15.97
CA VAL A 180 11.99 0.99 15.76
C VAL A 180 13.15 0.04 15.99
N TYR A 181 12.85 -1.20 16.35
CA TYR A 181 13.88 -2.23 16.50
C TYR A 181 14.18 -2.82 15.12
N ALA A 182 15.45 -2.75 14.72
CA ALA A 182 15.94 -3.29 13.46
C ALA A 182 16.65 -4.63 13.70
N THR A 183 16.30 -5.60 12.87
CA THR A 183 16.97 -6.88 12.78
C THR A 183 17.73 -7.00 11.45
N ARG A 184 18.76 -7.85 11.42
CA ARG A 184 19.41 -8.24 10.16
C ARG A 184 18.52 -9.25 9.43
N GLU A 185 18.24 -9.01 8.15
CA GLU A 185 17.45 -9.92 7.31
C GLU A 185 18.21 -11.24 7.05
N GLY A 186 19.45 -11.15 6.56
CA GLY A 186 20.35 -12.29 6.44
C GLY A 186 19.94 -13.39 5.45
N LEU A 187 19.03 -13.11 4.51
CA LEU A 187 18.47 -14.06 3.55
C LEU A 187 19.22 -14.10 2.20
N VAL A 188 20.55 -14.00 2.20
CA VAL A 188 21.36 -14.07 0.96
C VAL A 188 21.05 -15.37 0.19
N GLY A 189 20.76 -15.23 -1.11
CA GLY A 189 20.30 -16.33 -1.98
C GLY A 189 18.78 -16.45 -2.08
N GLY A 190 18.03 -15.87 -1.14
CA GLY A 190 16.58 -15.78 -1.18
C GLY A 190 16.05 -14.79 -2.22
N THR A 191 14.73 -14.67 -2.29
CA THR A 191 14.02 -13.72 -3.16
C THR A 191 13.16 -12.79 -2.31
N THR A 192 13.34 -11.48 -2.46
CA THR A 192 12.47 -10.49 -1.82
C THR A 192 11.07 -10.50 -2.45
N ALA A 193 10.09 -9.90 -1.76
CA ALA A 193 8.72 -9.75 -2.23
C ALA A 193 8.59 -9.04 -3.59
N ASN A 194 9.50 -8.12 -3.94
CA ASN A 194 9.51 -7.48 -5.25
C ASN A 194 10.22 -8.27 -6.35
N GLY A 195 10.72 -9.48 -6.05
CA GLY A 195 11.35 -10.39 -7.00
C GLY A 195 12.86 -10.24 -7.14
N HIS A 196 13.53 -9.47 -6.29
CA HIS A 196 14.98 -9.35 -6.29
C HIS A 196 15.63 -10.58 -5.65
N LYS A 197 16.64 -11.15 -6.33
CA LYS A 197 17.47 -12.23 -5.76
C LYS A 197 18.53 -11.61 -4.86
N ILE A 198 18.45 -11.87 -3.57
CA ILE A 198 19.27 -11.25 -2.54
C ILE A 198 20.72 -11.67 -2.71
N LYS A 199 21.59 -10.69 -2.91
CA LYS A 199 23.04 -10.84 -3.02
C LYS A 199 23.71 -10.46 -1.71
N SER A 200 24.94 -10.95 -1.54
CA SER A 200 25.76 -10.53 -0.41
C SER A 200 25.98 -9.02 -0.45
N ARG A 201 25.86 -8.37 0.71
CA ARG A 201 26.06 -6.92 0.89
C ARG A 201 25.06 -6.05 0.12
N ASP A 202 23.87 -6.56 -0.17
CA ASP A 202 22.80 -5.73 -0.73
C ASP A 202 22.35 -4.63 0.24
N HIS A 203 21.90 -3.52 -0.34
CA HIS A 203 21.45 -2.34 0.39
C HIS A 203 19.96 -2.10 0.13
N PHE A 204 19.12 -2.75 0.92
CA PHE A 204 17.67 -2.53 0.98
C PHE A 204 17.15 -2.75 2.41
N VAL A 205 15.85 -2.55 2.60
CA VAL A 205 15.13 -2.91 3.83
C VAL A 205 13.85 -3.68 3.51
N ALA A 206 13.35 -4.40 4.51
CA ALA A 206 11.98 -4.90 4.54
C ALA A 206 11.13 -4.11 5.54
N LEU A 207 9.89 -3.82 5.16
CA LEU A 207 8.89 -3.21 6.06
C LEU A 207 7.67 -4.12 6.20
N PRO A 208 6.99 -4.15 7.36
CA PRO A 208 5.94 -5.11 7.64
C PRO A 208 4.61 -4.77 6.94
N SER A 209 4.66 -4.08 5.80
CA SER A 209 3.54 -3.82 4.92
C SER A 209 3.95 -3.72 3.45
N GLY A 210 3.14 -4.30 2.58
CA GLY A 210 3.28 -4.13 1.13
C GLY A 210 3.00 -2.70 0.63
N ARG A 211 2.43 -1.82 1.45
CA ARG A 211 1.98 -0.47 1.04
C ARG A 211 3.11 0.43 0.52
N ALA A 212 4.33 0.19 0.98
CA ALA A 212 5.53 0.90 0.58
C ALA A 212 6.55 -0.01 -0.14
N LEU A 213 6.10 -1.09 -0.79
CA LEU A 213 7.00 -1.96 -1.55
C LEU A 213 7.38 -1.33 -2.90
N SER A 214 8.67 -1.13 -3.12
CA SER A 214 9.20 -0.62 -4.41
C SER A 214 9.30 -1.74 -5.44
N PRO A 215 9.10 -1.44 -6.73
CA PRO A 215 9.43 -2.39 -7.79
C PRO A 215 10.92 -2.80 -7.77
N ASN A 216 11.24 -3.93 -8.39
CA ASN A 216 12.59 -4.49 -8.40
C ASN A 216 13.61 -3.50 -8.96
N GLY A 217 14.69 -3.26 -8.22
CA GLY A 217 15.75 -2.33 -8.59
C GLY A 217 15.33 -0.86 -8.58
N LYS A 218 14.16 -0.51 -8.04
CA LYS A 218 13.67 0.87 -7.93
C LYS A 218 13.73 1.36 -6.48
N THR A 219 13.67 2.69 -6.34
CA THR A 219 13.74 3.41 -5.06
C THR A 219 12.47 4.20 -4.75
N THR A 220 11.36 3.86 -5.42
CA THR A 220 10.07 4.58 -5.33
C THR A 220 9.65 4.87 -3.89
N TYR A 221 9.85 3.90 -3.01
CA TYR A 221 9.77 4.08 -1.56
C TYR A 221 11.13 3.72 -0.96
N SER A 222 11.70 4.69 -0.27
CA SER A 222 12.97 4.55 0.42
C SER A 222 12.82 5.07 1.85
N VAL A 223 13.59 4.49 2.76
CA VAL A 223 13.71 4.97 4.12
C VAL A 223 15.11 5.50 4.35
N LYS A 224 15.23 6.51 5.22
CA LYS A 224 16.51 6.87 5.83
C LYS A 224 16.56 6.24 7.22
N VAL A 225 17.51 5.35 7.45
CA VAL A 225 17.75 4.71 8.74
C VAL A 225 18.94 5.39 9.39
N CYS A 226 18.84 5.73 10.67
CA CYS A 226 19.92 6.30 11.48
C CYS A 226 20.12 5.49 12.76
N ALA A 227 21.34 5.03 12.98
CA ALA A 227 21.76 4.29 14.16
C ALA A 227 22.31 5.25 15.25
N ALA A 228 22.34 4.77 16.49
CA ALA A 228 22.82 5.55 17.64
C ALA A 228 24.31 5.95 17.55
N ASN A 229 25.10 5.24 16.73
CA ASN A 229 26.49 5.58 16.44
C ASN A 229 26.65 6.77 15.46
N GLY A 230 25.54 7.45 15.10
CA GLY A 230 25.53 8.60 14.20
C GLY A 230 25.58 8.25 12.71
N ARG A 231 25.67 6.97 12.36
CA ARG A 231 25.62 6.51 10.97
C ARG A 231 24.20 6.52 10.47
N CYS A 232 24.00 7.00 9.25
CA CYS A 232 22.73 6.92 8.56
C CYS A 232 22.93 6.38 7.15
N GLU A 233 21.90 5.73 6.64
CA GLU A 233 21.84 5.22 5.29
C GLU A 233 20.43 5.37 4.72
N THR A 234 20.34 5.67 3.43
CA THR A 234 19.07 5.64 2.70
C THR A 234 19.03 4.37 1.86
N ALA A 235 17.98 3.56 2.04
CA ALA A 235 17.84 2.29 1.38
C ALA A 235 16.40 2.10 0.87
N PRO A 236 16.20 1.49 -0.30
CA PRO A 236 14.88 1.20 -0.85
C PRO A 236 14.18 0.08 -0.07
N VAL A 237 12.86 0.12 -0.07
CA VAL A 237 12.03 -0.97 0.48
C VAL A 237 11.81 -2.01 -0.62
N TRP A 238 12.47 -3.16 -0.52
CA TRP A 238 12.40 -4.23 -1.52
C TRP A 238 11.70 -5.49 -1.04
N ASP A 239 11.46 -5.62 0.26
CA ASP A 239 10.82 -6.79 0.84
C ASP A 239 9.69 -6.44 1.81
N VAL A 240 8.85 -7.43 2.15
CA VAL A 240 7.72 -7.31 3.06
C VAL A 240 7.91 -8.21 4.27
N GLY A 241 7.85 -7.62 5.45
CA GLY A 241 8.17 -8.20 6.76
C GLY A 241 9.02 -7.21 7.58
N PRO A 242 9.35 -7.47 8.85
CA PRO A 242 9.24 -8.75 9.58
C PRO A 242 7.86 -9.00 10.21
N TRP A 243 7.58 -10.27 10.54
CA TRP A 243 6.39 -10.77 11.26
C TRP A 243 5.02 -10.57 10.58
N ASN A 244 4.75 -9.37 10.07
CA ASN A 244 3.49 -8.95 9.48
C ASN A 244 3.67 -8.49 8.01
N THR A 245 2.58 -8.48 7.25
CA THR A 245 2.53 -7.97 5.85
C THR A 245 1.50 -6.85 5.66
N LYS A 246 0.72 -6.54 6.69
CA LYS A 246 -0.32 -5.49 6.68
C LYS A 246 -0.16 -4.49 7.82
N ASP A 247 1.06 -4.33 8.34
CA ASP A 247 1.39 -3.40 9.41
C ASP A 247 2.18 -2.18 8.93
N ASP A 248 1.48 -1.17 8.41
CA ASP A 248 2.02 0.13 8.02
C ASP A 248 2.03 1.09 9.22
N TYR A 249 2.71 0.73 10.31
CA TYR A 249 2.69 1.46 11.58
C TYR A 249 3.11 2.93 11.50
N TRP A 250 3.77 3.37 10.42
CA TRP A 250 4.09 4.78 10.16
C TRP A 250 2.84 5.61 9.81
N ASN A 251 1.72 4.97 9.47
CA ASN A 251 0.44 5.61 9.20
C ASN A 251 -0.38 5.84 10.47
N PRO A 252 -1.16 6.95 10.54
CA PRO A 252 -2.02 7.20 11.68
C PRO A 252 -3.09 6.11 11.77
N SER A 253 -3.56 5.84 12.99
CA SER A 253 -4.58 4.86 13.31
C SER A 253 -5.83 4.91 12.42
N SER A 254 -6.23 6.09 11.94
CA SER A 254 -7.38 6.27 11.05
C SER A 254 -7.19 5.67 9.66
N THR A 255 -5.95 5.51 9.19
CA THR A 255 -5.61 5.04 7.82
C THR A 255 -4.64 3.86 7.78
N ARG A 256 -4.16 3.39 8.93
CA ARG A 256 -3.36 2.16 9.06
C ARG A 256 -4.16 0.95 8.54
N GLN A 257 -3.52 0.03 7.84
CA GLN A 257 -4.14 -1.14 7.21
C GLN A 257 -4.66 -2.13 8.26
N SER A 258 -3.83 -2.49 9.25
CA SER A 258 -4.18 -3.33 10.40
C SER A 258 -3.86 -2.63 11.73
N TRP A 259 -4.21 -3.24 12.86
CA TRP A 259 -3.77 -2.82 14.20
C TRP A 259 -4.06 -1.33 14.52
N LYS A 260 -5.25 -0.88 14.10
CA LYS A 260 -5.65 0.53 14.14
C LYS A 260 -5.73 1.12 15.55
N ASP A 261 -5.86 0.29 16.56
CA ASP A 261 -5.88 0.66 17.98
C ASP A 261 -4.48 0.91 18.57
N LEU A 262 -3.41 0.47 17.91
CA LEU A 262 -2.04 0.78 18.31
C LEU A 262 -1.68 2.22 17.92
N ALA A 263 -0.89 2.88 18.78
CA ALA A 263 -0.36 4.21 18.51
C ALA A 263 0.48 4.23 17.22
N GLN A 264 0.40 5.34 16.48
CA GLN A 264 1.24 5.57 15.32
C GLN A 264 2.73 5.47 15.70
N GLY A 265 3.52 4.85 14.83
CA GLY A 265 4.94 4.61 15.06
C GLY A 265 5.25 3.36 15.88
N ARG A 266 4.23 2.61 16.35
CA ARG A 266 4.40 1.34 17.08
C ARG A 266 4.16 0.15 16.14
N PRO A 267 5.21 -0.59 15.73
CA PRO A 267 5.05 -1.88 15.07
C PRO A 267 4.24 -2.83 15.95
N GLU A 268 3.40 -3.66 15.34
CA GLU A 268 2.61 -4.64 16.07
C GLU A 268 3.50 -5.68 16.76
N ALA A 269 4.54 -6.17 16.08
CA ALA A 269 5.49 -7.12 16.66
C ALA A 269 6.17 -6.56 17.92
N GLN A 270 6.43 -5.25 17.95
CA GLN A 270 6.93 -4.60 19.16
C GLN A 270 5.92 -4.66 20.30
N ALA A 271 4.64 -4.38 20.04
CA ALA A 271 3.60 -4.50 21.04
C ALA A 271 3.47 -5.95 21.52
N ALA A 272 3.28 -6.90 20.59
CA ALA A 272 3.18 -8.33 20.89
C ALA A 272 4.32 -8.83 21.78
N TYR A 273 5.57 -8.47 21.45
CA TYR A 273 6.74 -8.87 22.22
C TYR A 273 6.80 -8.22 23.62
N GLN A 274 6.48 -6.93 23.74
CA GLN A 274 6.69 -6.18 24.98
C GLN A 274 5.53 -6.27 25.98
N ASN A 275 4.29 -6.41 25.50
CA ASN A 275 3.10 -6.34 26.33
C ASN A 275 2.06 -7.43 26.04
N GLY A 276 2.37 -8.39 25.17
CA GLY A 276 1.47 -9.50 24.86
C GLY A 276 0.26 -9.11 24.01
N TYR A 277 0.32 -7.97 23.29
CA TYR A 277 -0.69 -7.59 22.30
C TYR A 277 -0.96 -8.75 21.32
N ASN A 278 -2.21 -8.92 20.90
CA ASN A 278 -2.66 -10.06 20.09
C ASN A 278 -2.24 -11.44 20.69
N GLY A 279 -2.18 -11.54 22.01
CA GLY A 279 -1.73 -12.75 22.70
C GLY A 279 -0.23 -13.04 22.53
N GLY A 280 0.57 -12.02 22.20
CA GLY A 280 1.99 -12.14 21.90
C GLY A 280 2.28 -12.76 20.53
N LYS A 281 1.35 -12.63 19.58
CA LYS A 281 1.41 -13.28 18.28
C LYS A 281 1.31 -12.28 17.13
N ASP A 282 1.90 -12.60 16.00
CA ASP A 282 1.77 -11.81 14.77
C ASP A 282 0.43 -12.07 14.05
N GLN A 283 0.22 -11.45 12.89
CA GLN A 283 -0.98 -11.61 12.06
C GLN A 283 -1.24 -13.07 11.61
N PHE A 284 -0.23 -13.95 11.66
CA PHE A 284 -0.33 -15.34 11.26
C PHE A 284 -0.50 -16.28 12.48
N GLY A 285 -0.58 -15.73 13.68
CA GLY A 285 -0.76 -16.48 14.92
C GLY A 285 0.53 -17.10 15.47
N ARG A 286 1.69 -16.76 14.92
CA ARG A 286 2.99 -17.22 15.41
C ARG A 286 3.43 -16.37 16.59
N LYS A 287 4.09 -16.98 17.58
CA LYS A 287 4.61 -16.25 18.73
C LYS A 287 5.73 -15.31 18.28
N VAL A 288 5.59 -14.02 18.55
CA VAL A 288 6.61 -13.02 18.22
C VAL A 288 7.82 -13.21 19.14
N ALA A 289 8.99 -13.43 18.54
CA ALA A 289 10.23 -13.72 19.28
C ALA A 289 11.13 -12.49 19.49
N ASN A 290 10.88 -11.40 18.78
CA ASN A 290 11.60 -10.13 18.90
C ASN A 290 10.70 -8.95 18.48
N PRO A 291 11.00 -7.70 18.88
CA PRO A 291 10.14 -6.56 18.61
C PRO A 291 10.41 -5.90 17.25
N ALA A 292 10.92 -6.64 16.25
CA ALA A 292 11.39 -6.05 15.00
C ALA A 292 10.27 -5.33 14.23
N GLY A 293 10.55 -4.11 13.78
CA GLY A 293 9.67 -3.31 12.94
C GLY A 293 10.25 -2.99 11.57
N ILE A 294 11.47 -3.45 11.30
CA ILE A 294 12.21 -3.31 10.04
C ILE A 294 13.30 -4.38 10.00
N ASP A 295 13.50 -4.99 8.84
CA ASP A 295 14.66 -5.81 8.55
C ASP A 295 15.62 -5.08 7.62
N LEU A 296 16.92 -5.24 7.86
CA LEU A 296 17.98 -4.60 7.12
C LEU A 296 18.80 -5.64 6.37
N ALA A 297 18.95 -5.45 5.06
CA ALA A 297 19.85 -6.25 4.25
C ALA A 297 21.30 -6.11 4.73
N ASP A 298 22.14 -7.08 4.37
CA ASP A 298 23.52 -7.21 4.85
C ASP A 298 24.37 -5.94 4.64
N GLY A 299 24.26 -5.30 3.48
CA GLY A 299 24.96 -4.06 3.18
C GLY A 299 24.40 -2.90 3.99
N THR A 300 23.08 -2.79 4.11
CA THR A 300 22.46 -1.75 4.94
C THR A 300 22.91 -1.85 6.41
N PHE A 301 22.95 -3.07 6.93
CA PHE A 301 23.29 -3.36 8.32
C PHE A 301 24.79 -3.15 8.61
N TRP A 302 25.68 -3.78 7.84
CA TRP A 302 27.12 -3.79 8.11
C TRP A 302 27.88 -2.62 7.47
N ASP A 303 27.39 -2.02 6.38
CA ASP A 303 28.22 -1.15 5.55
C ASP A 303 27.86 0.30 5.82
N GLY A 304 26.59 0.66 5.65
CA GLY A 304 26.16 2.02 5.91
C GLY A 304 26.01 2.27 7.40
N LEU A 305 25.25 1.44 8.12
CA LEU A 305 24.98 1.66 9.54
C LEU A 305 26.09 1.20 10.50
N LYS A 306 26.98 0.30 10.07
CA LYS A 306 28.06 -0.27 10.91
C LYS A 306 27.51 -0.93 12.20
N LEU A 307 26.38 -1.61 12.10
CA LEU A 307 25.81 -2.36 13.22
C LEU A 307 26.57 -3.68 13.41
N THR A 308 26.74 -4.09 14.67
CA THR A 308 27.33 -5.38 15.04
C THR A 308 26.29 -6.34 15.62
N ASP A 309 25.12 -5.83 16.00
CA ASP A 309 23.97 -6.59 16.50
C ASP A 309 22.68 -5.81 16.19
N ASN A 310 21.54 -6.49 16.31
CA ASN A 310 20.22 -5.91 16.21
C ASN A 310 20.08 -4.75 17.18
N SER A 311 19.43 -3.66 16.76
CA SER A 311 19.43 -2.44 17.55
C SER A 311 18.22 -1.57 17.29
N TRP A 312 17.96 -0.64 18.22
CA TRP A 312 17.01 0.44 17.98
C TRP A 312 17.62 1.47 17.03
N VAL A 313 16.90 1.76 15.95
CA VAL A 313 17.25 2.77 14.94
C VAL A 313 16.13 3.79 14.84
N THR A 314 16.44 4.97 14.31
CA THR A 314 15.41 5.93 13.86
C THR A 314 15.23 5.75 12.37
N VAL A 315 13.99 5.52 11.93
CA VAL A 315 13.63 5.36 10.52
C VAL A 315 12.78 6.53 10.09
N THR A 316 13.18 7.19 9.00
CA THR A 316 12.42 8.25 8.33
C THR A 316 11.83 7.71 7.03
N TYR A 317 10.52 7.84 6.84
CA TYR A 317 9.76 7.29 5.70
C TYR A 317 9.59 8.37 4.62
N LEU A 318 10.39 8.29 3.55
CA LEU A 318 10.61 9.43 2.63
C LEU A 318 9.44 9.75 1.69
N TRP A 319 8.35 8.97 1.72
CA TRP A 319 7.14 9.17 0.91
C TRP A 319 5.94 9.75 1.68
N THR A 320 6.08 9.85 3.01
CA THR A 320 5.00 10.23 3.94
C THR A 320 4.79 11.73 4.08
#